data_AF-K0FH37-F1
#
_entry.id   AF-K0FH37-F1
#
_cell.length_a   1.000
_cell.length_b   1.000
_cell.length_c   1.000
_cell.angle_alpha   90.00
_cell.angle_beta   90.00
_cell.angle_gamma   90.00
#
_symmetry.space_group_name_H-M   'P 1'
#
loop_
_entity.id
_entity.type
_entity.pdbx_description
1 polymer ?
#
loop_
_entity_poly.entity_id
_entity_poly.type
_entity_poly.pdbx_seq_one_letter_code
_entity_poly.pdbx_strand_id
1 'polypeptide(L)'
;GGSGAASAERAGDGSGRGAGTWGVVDVSAGERRTLHCAGAARASLASDGDTAAVQRWVPMLLLATAGEQDAAGYARAFHSTFAALDDVAAVQADAALSAEPAPVRAQLEQAIAAQAGAATVTEAVALELLRLRAVLRAQTLAAALAPALVAAEEQRRFVIDDALRIPAGDGVVLSAQLARPRAARAPLPAAMLFTIYTDPPKNRQKMLLAAAHGYAGIVVDARGKGRGISTIAPYEHDGGDANAAIDWISHQPWNDGRVAMYGGSYEGFTAWAAARHHHPALRTIVPYVAAIPGQGLPMENNVFLSANYGWAFYVANGPMLDNDTYNQNERWSQLPRRWYASA
;
A
#
# COMPACT_ATOMS: atom_id res chain seq x y z
N GLY A 1 -43.77 -24.32 63.93
CA GLY A 1 -44.19 -23.03 64.53
C GLY A 1 -43.81 -21.96 63.53
N GLY A 2 -44.73 -21.20 62.96
CA GLY A 2 -45.73 -20.35 63.65
C GLY A 2 -44.97 -19.08 64.08
N SER A 3 -45.19 -17.87 63.57
CA SER A 3 -46.38 -17.10 63.14
C SER A 3 -45.94 -16.02 62.13
N GLY A 4 -46.69 -15.45 61.18
CA GLY A 4 -48.14 -15.24 61.04
C GLY A 4 -48.54 -13.79 61.35
N ALA A 5 -48.70 -12.94 60.31
CA ALA A 5 -49.59 -11.73 60.17
C ALA A 5 -49.04 -10.84 59.00
N ALA A 6 -49.71 -10.64 57.84
CA ALA A 6 -50.98 -9.94 57.55
C ALA A 6 -50.89 -8.42 57.88
N SER A 7 -51.20 -7.40 57.05
CA SER A 7 -52.02 -7.26 55.84
C SER A 7 -51.83 -5.89 55.14
N ALA A 8 -52.15 -5.85 53.83
CA ALA A 8 -52.96 -4.87 53.07
C ALA A 8 -52.51 -3.42 52.68
N GLU A 9 -52.61 -3.19 51.36
CA GLU A 9 -53.13 -2.04 50.57
C GLU A 9 -52.75 -0.57 50.86
N ARG A 10 -52.18 0.13 49.87
CA ARG A 10 -52.90 1.06 48.94
C ARG A 10 -51.96 1.79 47.96
N ALA A 11 -52.53 2.16 46.83
CA ALA A 11 -51.95 2.82 45.67
C ALA A 11 -51.49 4.28 45.90
N GLY A 12 -50.59 4.77 45.04
CA GLY A 12 -50.30 6.20 44.91
C GLY A 12 -49.01 6.52 44.13
N ASP A 13 -49.18 6.77 42.83
CA ASP A 13 -48.65 7.87 42.01
C ASP A 13 -47.31 8.58 42.35
N GLY A 14 -46.60 9.03 41.29
CA GLY A 14 -45.72 10.21 41.39
C GLY A 14 -44.24 10.02 41.07
N SER A 15 -43.90 10.28 39.80
CA SER A 15 -42.71 11.01 39.30
C SER A 15 -41.52 11.27 40.24
N GLY A 16 -40.31 10.92 39.79
CA GLY A 16 -39.06 11.43 40.37
C GLY A 16 -37.83 11.17 39.52
N ARG A 17 -37.38 12.20 38.80
CA ARG A 17 -36.21 12.22 37.91
C ARG A 17 -34.90 11.94 38.67
N GLY A 18 -34.03 11.15 38.06
CA GLY A 18 -32.58 11.18 38.31
C GLY A 18 -31.86 11.46 36.98
N ALA A 19 -31.76 12.74 36.62
CA ALA A 19 -30.96 13.18 35.48
C ALA A 19 -29.48 13.05 35.87
N GLY A 20 -28.82 12.00 35.38
CA GLY A 20 -27.37 11.89 35.41
C GLY A 20 -26.77 12.93 34.48
N THR A 21 -26.20 13.99 35.05
CA THR A 21 -25.30 14.89 34.35
C THR A 21 -24.08 14.08 33.91
N TRP A 22 -24.00 13.75 32.62
CA TRP A 22 -22.76 13.27 32.02
C TRP A 22 -21.75 14.40 32.11
N GLY A 23 -20.76 14.23 33.00
CA GLY A 23 -19.69 15.17 33.21
C GLY A 23 -18.91 15.43 31.91
N VAL A 24 -18.34 16.62 31.81
CA VAL A 24 -17.40 17.05 30.76
C VAL A 24 -16.47 15.89 30.43
N VAL A 25 -16.58 15.32 29.22
CA VAL A 25 -15.70 14.24 28.77
C VAL A 25 -14.31 14.83 28.64
N ASP A 26 -13.41 14.43 29.55
CA ASP A 26 -11.98 14.73 29.43
C ASP A 26 -11.46 14.04 28.18
N VAL A 27 -11.27 14.83 27.13
CA VAL A 27 -10.85 14.37 25.81
C VAL A 27 -9.50 13.65 25.87
N SER A 28 -8.61 14.03 26.80
CA SER A 28 -7.32 13.36 26.98
C SER A 28 -7.48 11.96 27.58
N ALA A 29 -8.38 11.80 28.56
CA ALA A 29 -8.71 10.51 29.14
C ALA A 29 -9.48 9.60 28.17
N GLY A 30 -10.34 10.18 27.32
CA GLY A 30 -11.03 9.49 26.23
C GLY A 30 -10.06 8.96 25.17
N GLU A 31 -9.10 9.78 24.73
CA GLU A 31 -8.03 9.36 23.81
C GLU A 31 -7.20 8.20 24.39
N ARG A 32 -6.78 8.29 25.66
CA ARG A 32 -6.01 7.23 26.34
C ARG A 32 -6.77 5.90 26.41
N ARG A 33 -8.09 5.91 26.67
CA ARG A 33 -8.92 4.70 26.68
C ARG A 33 -9.07 4.09 25.28
N THR A 34 -9.29 4.91 24.25
CA THR A 34 -9.37 4.43 22.86
C THR A 34 -8.07 3.76 22.42
N LEU A 35 -6.93 4.32 22.81
CA LEU A 35 -5.60 3.74 22.54
C LEU A 35 -5.36 2.43 23.31
N HIS A 36 -5.82 2.33 24.56
CA HIS A 36 -5.77 1.09 25.34
C HIS A 36 -6.61 -0.03 24.69
N CYS A 37 -7.82 0.30 24.21
CA CYS A 37 -8.68 -0.65 23.49
C CYS A 37 -8.05 -1.12 22.16
N ALA A 38 -7.35 -0.24 21.45
CA ALA A 38 -6.60 -0.61 20.23
C ALA A 38 -5.46 -1.61 20.53
N GLY A 39 -4.77 -1.44 21.66
CA GLY A 39 -3.75 -2.39 22.13
C GLY A 39 -4.31 -3.78 22.46
N ALA A 40 -5.50 -3.85 23.06
CA ALA A 40 -6.20 -5.10 23.32
C ALA A 40 -6.72 -5.77 22.04
N ALA A 41 -7.21 -4.97 21.07
CA ALA A 41 -7.65 -5.47 19.77
C ALA A 41 -6.50 -6.11 18.96
N ARG A 42 -5.25 -5.64 19.10
CA ARG A 42 -4.08 -6.28 18.49
C ARG A 42 -3.87 -7.71 18.96
N ALA A 43 -4.03 -7.97 20.25
CA ALA A 43 -3.82 -9.32 20.80
C ALA A 43 -4.85 -10.31 20.24
N SER A 44 -6.10 -9.86 20.04
CA SER A 44 -7.18 -10.66 19.45
C SER A 44 -7.03 -10.83 17.92
N LEU A 45 -6.70 -9.76 17.19
CA LEU A 45 -6.56 -9.84 15.73
C LEU A 45 -5.32 -10.63 15.29
N ALA A 46 -4.25 -10.63 16.10
CA ALA A 46 -3.08 -11.46 15.87
C ALA A 46 -3.35 -12.95 16.15
N SER A 47 -4.26 -13.29 17.07
CA SER A 47 -4.69 -14.68 17.29
C SER A 47 -5.62 -15.19 16.17
N ASP A 48 -6.36 -14.28 15.53
CA ASP A 48 -7.36 -14.61 14.50
C ASP A 48 -6.78 -14.69 13.08
N GLY A 49 -5.49 -14.41 12.90
CA GLY A 49 -4.78 -14.56 11.61
C GLY A 49 -5.07 -13.46 10.58
N ASP A 50 -5.82 -12.41 10.92
CA ASP A 50 -6.10 -11.27 10.03
C ASP A 50 -4.96 -10.23 10.11
N THR A 51 -3.82 -10.58 9.52
CA THR A 51 -2.63 -9.71 9.42
C THR A 51 -2.92 -8.39 8.71
N ALA A 52 -3.88 -8.35 7.78
CA ALA A 52 -4.30 -7.13 7.09
C ALA A 52 -5.05 -6.17 8.04
N ALA A 53 -5.89 -6.69 8.93
CA ALA A 53 -6.50 -5.89 9.99
C ALA A 53 -5.46 -5.39 11.00
N VAL A 54 -4.52 -6.23 11.43
CA VAL A 54 -3.44 -5.82 12.35
C VAL A 54 -2.59 -4.69 11.76
N GLN A 55 -2.27 -4.75 10.45
CA GLN A 55 -1.53 -3.71 9.76
C GLN A 55 -2.27 -2.35 9.76
N ARG A 56 -3.60 -2.33 9.59
CA ARG A 56 -4.40 -1.09 9.66
C ARG A 56 -4.33 -0.37 11.03
N TRP A 57 -4.00 -1.08 12.10
CA TRP A 57 -3.90 -0.51 13.44
C TRP A 57 -2.48 -0.07 13.82
N VAL A 58 -1.46 -0.32 13.00
CA VAL A 58 -0.06 0.00 13.32
C VAL A 58 0.15 1.47 13.71
N PRO A 59 -0.38 2.49 13.00
CA PRO A 59 -0.26 3.88 13.43
C PRO A 59 -0.87 4.15 14.83
N MET A 60 -2.02 3.54 15.12
CA MET A 60 -2.72 3.67 16.40
C MET A 60 -1.97 2.95 17.53
N LEU A 61 -1.33 1.81 17.23
CA LEU A 61 -0.54 1.04 18.18
C LEU A 61 0.76 1.76 18.53
N LEU A 62 1.44 2.34 17.54
CA LEU A 62 2.62 3.18 17.79
C LEU A 62 2.25 4.39 18.64
N LEU A 63 1.11 5.03 18.37
CA LEU A 63 0.59 6.12 19.18
C LEU A 63 0.24 5.67 20.62
N ALA A 64 -0.40 4.50 20.77
CA ALA A 64 -0.79 3.95 22.08
C ALA A 64 0.43 3.59 22.94
N THR A 65 1.50 3.09 22.30
CA THR A 65 2.74 2.69 22.99
C THR A 65 3.62 3.89 23.32
N ALA A 66 3.52 4.99 22.56
CA ALA A 66 4.31 6.21 22.78
C ALA A 66 3.88 7.03 24.02
N GLY A 67 2.74 6.72 24.63
CA GLY A 67 2.35 7.21 25.98
C GLY A 67 1.91 8.67 26.07
N GLU A 68 2.61 9.61 25.43
CA GLU A 68 2.25 11.00 25.13
C GLU A 68 3.50 11.76 24.61
N GLN A 69 3.47 12.14 23.32
CA GLN A 69 4.03 13.38 22.72
C GLN A 69 5.52 13.75 22.81
N ASP A 70 6.43 12.93 22.25
CA ASP A 70 7.57 13.49 21.52
C ASP A 70 8.03 12.57 20.38
N ALA A 71 8.77 13.13 19.41
CA ALA A 71 9.31 12.37 18.28
C ALA A 71 10.19 11.18 18.74
N ALA A 72 10.82 11.31 19.91
CA ALA A 72 11.69 10.28 20.48
C ALA A 72 10.88 9.07 20.99
N GLY A 73 9.72 9.28 21.60
CA GLY A 73 8.80 8.23 22.05
C GLY A 73 8.22 7.45 20.89
N TYR A 74 7.83 8.15 19.82
CA TYR A 74 7.39 7.50 18.58
C TYR A 74 8.50 6.65 17.97
N ALA A 75 9.72 7.19 17.86
CA ALA A 75 10.87 6.45 17.34
C ALA A 75 11.19 5.21 18.18
N ARG A 76 11.16 5.29 19.52
CA ARG A 76 11.35 4.13 20.42
C ARG A 76 10.28 3.06 20.19
N ALA A 77 9.01 3.46 20.10
CA ALA A 77 7.91 2.54 19.83
C ALA A 77 8.05 1.88 18.45
N PHE A 78 8.44 2.65 17.44
CA PHE A 78 8.72 2.15 16.09
C PHE A 78 9.83 1.10 16.13
N HIS A 79 11.00 1.43 16.68
CA HIS A 79 12.13 0.52 16.73
C HIS A 79 11.83 -0.77 17.51
N SER A 80 11.16 -0.66 18.65
CA SER A 80 10.74 -1.83 19.44
C SER A 80 9.79 -2.74 18.66
N THR A 81 8.82 -2.15 17.96
CA THR A 81 7.85 -2.90 17.15
C THR A 81 8.53 -3.55 15.94
N PHE A 82 9.30 -2.79 15.17
CA PHE A 82 9.92 -3.27 13.93
C PHE A 82 11.07 -4.24 14.20
N ALA A 83 11.78 -4.15 15.32
CA ALA A 83 12.81 -5.13 15.69
C ALA A 83 12.27 -6.56 15.87
N ALA A 84 10.98 -6.70 16.23
CA ALA A 84 10.33 -7.99 16.37
C ALA A 84 9.75 -8.55 15.06
N LEU A 85 9.69 -7.74 13.99
CA LEU A 85 9.13 -8.15 12.70
C LEU A 85 10.19 -8.85 11.83
N ASP A 86 9.77 -9.90 11.13
CA ASP A 86 10.50 -10.41 9.98
C ASP A 86 10.48 -9.40 8.82
N ASP A 87 11.28 -9.66 7.79
CA ASP A 87 11.43 -8.74 6.66
C ASP A 87 10.12 -8.52 5.89
N VAL A 88 9.28 -9.56 5.76
CA VAL A 88 8.02 -9.48 5.00
C VAL A 88 7.01 -8.62 5.75
N ALA A 89 6.82 -8.88 7.03
CA ALA A 89 5.93 -8.10 7.89
C ALA A 89 6.40 -6.65 8.01
N ALA A 90 7.70 -6.39 8.07
CA ALA A 90 8.25 -5.04 8.10
C ALA A 90 7.96 -4.25 6.81
N VAL A 91 8.17 -4.85 5.63
CA VAL A 91 7.88 -4.20 4.34
C VAL A 91 6.37 -3.96 4.16
N GLN A 92 5.52 -4.89 4.60
CA GLN A 92 4.07 -4.69 4.49
C GLN A 92 3.52 -3.66 5.49
N ALA A 93 4.15 -3.51 6.65
CA ALA A 93 3.75 -2.51 7.65
C ALA A 93 3.96 -1.07 7.16
N ASP A 94 4.88 -0.83 6.24
CA ASP A 94 5.13 0.51 5.66
C ASP A 94 3.86 1.10 5.03
N ALA A 95 3.12 0.33 4.23
CA ALA A 95 1.91 0.80 3.57
C ALA A 95 0.84 1.33 4.55
N ALA A 96 0.81 0.80 5.78
CA ALA A 96 -0.09 1.28 6.82
C ALA A 96 0.38 2.59 7.48
N LEU A 97 1.68 2.89 7.43
CA LEU A 97 2.29 4.11 7.95
C LEU A 97 2.24 5.28 6.95
N SER A 98 2.13 5.00 5.65
CA SER A 98 2.03 6.02 4.60
C SER A 98 0.62 6.59 4.39
N ALA A 99 -0.33 6.31 5.29
CA ALA A 99 -1.72 6.78 5.15
C ALA A 99 -1.82 8.31 5.27
N GLU A 100 -2.44 8.94 4.27
CA GLU A 100 -2.64 10.39 4.22
C GLU A 100 -3.64 10.88 5.30
N PRO A 101 -3.30 11.90 6.11
CA PRO A 101 -4.20 12.42 7.15
C PRO A 101 -5.42 13.18 6.61
N ALA A 102 -5.38 13.67 5.37
CA ALA A 102 -6.37 14.60 4.83
C ALA A 102 -7.81 14.04 4.77
N PRO A 103 -8.05 12.79 4.32
CA PRO A 103 -9.41 12.22 4.32
C PRO A 103 -10.02 12.11 5.71
N VAL A 104 -9.25 11.69 6.72
CA VAL A 104 -9.74 11.57 8.10
C VAL A 104 -9.99 12.95 8.72
N ARG A 105 -9.15 13.94 8.39
CA ARG A 105 -9.37 15.33 8.77
C ARG A 105 -10.72 15.84 8.23
N ALA A 106 -10.97 15.64 6.95
CA ALA A 106 -12.24 16.06 6.32
C ALA A 106 -13.45 15.35 6.96
N GLN A 107 -13.34 14.05 7.26
CA GLN A 107 -14.38 13.30 7.98
C GLN A 107 -14.64 13.87 9.38
N LEU A 108 -13.58 14.18 10.14
CA LEU A 108 -13.71 14.79 11.46
C LEU A 108 -14.36 16.17 11.39
N GLU A 109 -13.94 17.02 10.46
CA GLU A 109 -14.51 18.35 10.24
C GLU A 109 -16.00 18.28 9.87
N GLN A 110 -16.38 17.36 8.98
CA GLN A 110 -17.78 17.10 8.63
C GLN A 110 -18.59 16.59 9.83
N ALA A 111 -18.04 15.65 10.61
CA ALA A 111 -18.71 15.11 11.79
C ALA A 111 -18.94 16.17 12.88
N ILE A 112 -17.97 17.07 13.08
CA ILE A 112 -18.10 18.22 14.00
C ILE A 112 -19.15 19.21 13.47
N ALA A 113 -19.10 19.55 12.18
CA ALA A 113 -20.04 20.47 11.55
C ALA A 113 -21.50 19.96 11.63
N ALA A 114 -21.70 18.64 11.54
CA ALA A 114 -23.02 18.02 11.70
C ALA A 114 -23.64 18.21 13.09
N GLN A 115 -22.83 18.54 14.11
CA GLN A 115 -23.30 18.81 15.48
C GLN A 115 -23.39 20.32 15.78
N ALA A 116 -23.28 21.19 14.77
CA ALA A 116 -23.32 22.64 14.96
C ALA A 116 -24.64 23.08 15.62
N GLY A 117 -24.53 23.82 16.72
CA GLY A 117 -25.67 24.32 17.48
C GLY A 117 -26.28 23.35 18.49
N ALA A 118 -25.77 22.10 18.57
CA ALA A 118 -26.19 21.17 19.61
C ALA A 118 -25.53 21.51 20.97
N ALA A 119 -26.34 21.59 22.03
CA ALA A 119 -25.82 21.80 23.39
C ALA A 119 -25.20 20.53 24.01
N THR A 120 -25.60 19.35 23.53
CA THR A 120 -25.09 18.03 23.93
C THR A 120 -25.09 17.09 22.73
N VAL A 121 -24.21 16.09 22.73
CA VAL A 121 -24.16 15.02 21.73
C VAL A 121 -24.46 13.67 22.38
N THR A 122 -24.91 12.70 21.59
CA THR A 122 -25.11 11.33 22.09
C THR A 122 -23.75 10.67 22.37
N GLU A 123 -23.75 9.64 23.22
CA GLU A 123 -22.55 8.85 23.51
C GLU A 123 -21.90 8.27 22.24
N ALA A 124 -22.72 7.77 21.31
CA ALA A 124 -22.23 7.24 20.02
C ALA A 124 -21.49 8.30 19.19
N VAL A 125 -22.03 9.53 19.13
CA VAL A 125 -21.38 10.65 18.42
C VAL A 125 -20.09 11.06 19.12
N ALA A 126 -20.09 11.14 20.46
CA ALA A 126 -18.90 11.45 21.22
C ALA A 126 -17.77 10.43 20.99
N LEU A 127 -18.09 9.14 21.01
CA LEU A 127 -17.13 8.06 20.75
C LEU A 127 -16.56 8.13 19.32
N GLU A 128 -17.39 8.43 18.33
CA GLU A 128 -16.95 8.55 16.94
C GLU A 128 -16.03 9.76 16.73
N LEU A 129 -16.34 10.91 17.32
CA LEU A 129 -15.48 12.09 17.28
C LEU A 129 -14.12 11.82 17.96
N LEU A 130 -14.12 11.13 19.11
CA LEU A 130 -12.89 10.73 19.79
C LEU A 130 -12.07 9.75 18.95
N ARG A 131 -12.72 8.79 18.27
CA ARG A 131 -12.07 7.85 17.36
C ARG A 131 -11.41 8.58 16.19
N LEU A 132 -12.15 9.44 15.48
CA LEU A 132 -11.64 10.21 14.35
C LEU A 132 -10.47 11.12 14.75
N ARG A 133 -10.56 11.78 15.92
CA ARG A 133 -9.47 12.60 16.46
C ARG A 133 -8.22 11.78 16.78
N ALA A 134 -8.37 10.61 17.39
CA ALA A 134 -7.26 9.72 17.68
C ALA A 134 -6.58 9.20 16.40
N VAL A 135 -7.38 8.81 15.39
CA VAL A 135 -6.86 8.37 14.08
C VAL A 135 -6.13 9.52 13.36
N LEU A 136 -6.72 10.71 13.33
CA LEU A 136 -6.09 11.88 12.71
C LEU A 136 -4.74 12.20 13.37
N ARG A 137 -4.68 12.15 14.70
CA ARG A 137 -3.43 12.36 15.45
C ARG A 137 -2.38 11.30 15.11
N ALA A 138 -2.77 10.03 15.06
CA ALA A 138 -1.88 8.93 14.71
C ALA A 138 -1.32 9.08 13.28
N GLN A 139 -2.18 9.33 12.29
CA GLN A 139 -1.77 9.53 10.90
C GLN A 139 -0.90 10.76 10.73
N THR A 140 -1.20 11.86 11.43
CA THR A 140 -0.38 13.09 11.36
C THR A 140 1.04 12.84 11.89
N LEU A 141 1.18 12.11 13.00
CA LEU A 141 2.49 11.76 13.55
C LEU A 141 3.23 10.76 12.67
N ALA A 142 2.53 9.75 12.13
CA ALA A 142 3.11 8.79 11.21
C ALA A 142 3.60 9.48 9.93
N ALA A 143 2.79 10.33 9.30
CA ALA A 143 3.19 11.10 8.12
C ALA A 143 4.42 11.98 8.38
N ALA A 144 4.57 12.53 9.59
CA ALA A 144 5.72 13.36 9.95
C ALA A 144 7.00 12.56 10.26
N LEU A 145 6.88 11.38 10.89
CA LEU A 145 8.02 10.67 11.50
C LEU A 145 8.37 9.35 10.82
N ALA A 146 7.37 8.63 10.29
CA ALA A 146 7.56 7.31 9.71
C ALA A 146 8.48 7.31 8.48
N PRO A 147 8.44 8.26 7.53
CA PRO A 147 9.25 8.18 6.32
C PRO A 147 10.76 8.00 6.60
N ALA A 148 11.31 8.77 7.55
CA ALA A 148 12.72 8.65 7.92
C ALA A 148 13.03 7.35 8.67
N LEU A 149 12.12 6.91 9.55
CA LEU A 149 12.28 5.69 10.34
C LEU A 149 12.18 4.43 9.48
N VAL A 150 11.23 4.40 8.55
CA VAL A 150 11.07 3.33 7.55
C VAL A 150 12.30 3.29 6.65
N ALA A 151 12.75 4.42 6.10
CA ALA A 151 13.94 4.44 5.26
C ALA A 151 15.17 3.92 6.00
N ALA A 152 15.35 4.27 7.28
CA ALA A 152 16.44 3.75 8.10
C ALA A 152 16.31 2.23 8.34
N GLU A 153 15.10 1.74 8.56
CA GLU A 153 14.82 0.32 8.76
C GLU A 153 15.02 -0.50 7.48
N GLU A 154 14.57 0.00 6.34
CA GLU A 154 14.83 -0.59 5.02
C GLU A 154 16.33 -0.66 4.76
N GLN A 155 17.09 0.41 5.03
CA GLN A 155 18.54 0.40 4.88
C GLN A 155 19.22 -0.57 5.84
N ARG A 156 18.68 -0.78 7.04
CA ARG A 156 19.17 -1.79 7.98
C ARG A 156 18.96 -3.21 7.44
N ARG A 157 17.82 -3.48 6.80
CA ARG A 157 17.44 -4.82 6.32
C ARG A 157 17.97 -5.15 4.92
N PHE A 158 18.10 -4.17 4.06
CA PHE A 158 18.38 -4.37 2.63
C PHE A 158 19.53 -3.50 2.14
N VAL A 159 20.22 -4.01 1.10
CA VAL A 159 21.08 -3.21 0.24
C VAL A 159 20.24 -2.79 -0.96
N ILE A 160 20.09 -1.47 -1.17
CA ILE A 160 19.16 -0.91 -2.16
C ILE A 160 19.93 -0.06 -3.17
N ASP A 161 19.62 -0.24 -4.45
CA ASP A 161 20.05 0.60 -5.56
C ASP A 161 18.80 1.05 -6.32
N ASP A 162 18.49 2.34 -6.27
CA ASP A 162 17.31 2.95 -6.90
C ASP A 162 17.60 3.58 -8.27
N ALA A 163 18.84 3.44 -8.75
CA ALA A 163 19.34 4.11 -9.94
C ALA A 163 20.07 3.14 -10.88
N LEU A 164 19.81 1.84 -10.75
CA LEU A 164 20.49 0.81 -11.52
C LEU A 164 20.24 0.99 -13.02
N ARG A 165 21.30 0.82 -13.80
CA ARG A 165 21.30 0.96 -15.26
C ARG A 165 21.71 -0.35 -15.90
N ILE A 166 20.89 -0.86 -16.82
CA ILE A 166 21.11 -2.14 -17.50
C ILE A 166 21.27 -1.87 -19.00
N PRO A 167 22.48 -2.01 -19.57
CA PRO A 167 22.67 -1.95 -21.01
C PRO A 167 21.95 -3.13 -21.69
N ALA A 168 21.11 -2.86 -22.68
CA ALA A 168 20.32 -3.88 -23.38
C ALA A 168 20.71 -4.07 -24.87
N GLY A 169 21.80 -3.43 -25.31
CA GLY A 169 22.25 -3.45 -26.71
C GLY A 169 21.70 -2.28 -27.54
N ASP A 170 22.31 -2.02 -28.71
CA ASP A 170 21.88 -1.01 -29.69
C ASP A 170 21.58 0.39 -29.11
N GLY A 171 22.35 0.80 -28.09
CA GLY A 171 22.19 2.09 -27.42
C GLY A 171 21.03 2.15 -26.42
N VAL A 172 20.26 1.07 -26.25
CA VAL A 172 19.20 0.95 -25.25
C VAL A 172 19.81 0.76 -23.87
N VAL A 173 19.34 1.56 -22.91
CA VAL A 173 19.66 1.40 -21.49
C VAL A 173 18.35 1.37 -20.71
N LEU A 174 18.12 0.30 -19.96
CA LEU A 174 16.97 0.17 -19.07
C LEU A 174 17.32 0.76 -17.70
N SER A 175 16.34 1.33 -17.01
CA SER A 175 16.48 1.65 -15.58
C SER A 175 15.87 0.56 -14.73
N ALA A 176 16.41 0.37 -13.53
CA ALA A 176 15.88 -0.59 -12.58
C ALA A 176 16.05 -0.11 -11.14
N GLN A 177 15.23 -0.66 -10.27
CA GLN A 177 15.44 -0.63 -8.82
C GLN A 177 15.76 -2.04 -8.35
N LEU A 178 16.80 -2.19 -7.53
CA LEU A 178 17.27 -3.46 -6.98
C LEU A 178 17.34 -3.40 -5.45
N ALA A 179 16.80 -4.42 -4.79
CA ALA A 179 17.02 -4.66 -3.37
C ALA A 179 17.45 -6.10 -3.13
N ARG A 180 18.36 -6.26 -2.16
CA ARG A 180 18.84 -7.57 -1.71
C ARG A 180 18.85 -7.60 -0.18
N PRO A 181 18.50 -8.73 0.46
CA PRO A 181 18.70 -8.90 1.89
C PRO A 181 20.13 -8.56 2.29
N ARG A 182 20.30 -7.66 3.26
CA ARG A 182 21.63 -7.31 3.79
C ARG A 182 22.30 -8.48 4.50
N ALA A 183 21.49 -9.39 5.05
CA ALA A 183 21.97 -10.60 5.70
C ALA A 183 22.45 -11.69 4.72
N ALA A 184 22.22 -11.54 3.41
CA ALA A 184 22.64 -12.53 2.41
C ALA A 184 24.17 -12.63 2.34
N ARG A 185 24.69 -13.86 2.47
CA ARG A 185 26.13 -14.17 2.46
C ARG A 185 26.61 -14.82 1.15
N ALA A 186 25.68 -15.23 0.31
CA ALA A 186 25.93 -15.87 -0.97
C ALA A 186 25.09 -15.20 -2.07
N PRO A 187 25.45 -15.36 -3.35
CA PRO A 187 24.63 -14.92 -4.47
C PRO A 187 23.21 -15.49 -4.39
N LEU A 188 22.22 -14.72 -4.82
CA LEU A 188 20.79 -15.03 -4.68
C LEU A 188 20.14 -15.27 -6.05
N PRO A 189 19.05 -16.06 -6.13
CA PRO A 189 18.20 -16.01 -7.30
C PRO A 189 17.52 -14.62 -7.38
N ALA A 190 17.32 -14.12 -8.59
CA ALA A 190 16.62 -12.86 -8.82
C ALA A 190 15.13 -13.09 -9.06
N ALA A 191 14.29 -12.20 -8.52
CA ALA A 191 12.88 -12.11 -8.84
C ALA A 191 12.64 -10.77 -9.55
N MET A 192 12.40 -10.85 -10.86
CA MET A 192 12.29 -9.70 -11.75
C MET A 192 10.84 -9.40 -12.11
N LEU A 193 10.44 -8.15 -11.92
CA LEU A 193 9.32 -7.53 -12.63
C LEU A 193 9.88 -6.71 -13.79
N PHE A 194 9.31 -6.85 -14.97
CA PHE A 194 9.61 -5.98 -16.11
C PHE A 194 8.34 -5.21 -16.46
N THR A 195 8.38 -3.88 -16.41
CA THR A 195 7.14 -3.09 -16.36
C THR A 195 7.20 -1.80 -17.16
N ILE A 196 6.12 -1.49 -17.86
CA ILE A 196 5.86 -0.15 -18.42
C ILE A 196 5.30 0.81 -17.36
N TYR A 197 4.86 0.29 -16.20
CA TYR A 197 4.23 1.05 -15.15
C TYR A 197 5.26 1.68 -14.20
N THR A 198 5.96 2.70 -14.68
CA THR A 198 7.00 3.36 -13.89
C THR A 198 6.40 4.31 -12.86
N ASP A 199 6.30 3.81 -11.64
CA ASP A 199 5.88 4.50 -10.42
C ASP A 199 6.92 4.17 -9.33
N PRO A 200 7.94 5.02 -9.10
CA PRO A 200 9.07 4.67 -8.25
C PRO A 200 8.70 4.24 -6.82
N PRO A 201 7.73 4.89 -6.13
CA PRO A 201 7.24 4.40 -4.84
C PRO A 201 6.63 2.99 -4.90
N LYS A 202 5.72 2.71 -5.85
CA LYS A 202 5.11 1.38 -5.96
C LYS A 202 6.11 0.31 -6.38
N ASN A 203 7.02 0.65 -7.29
CA ASN A 203 8.06 -0.25 -7.76
C ASN A 203 9.04 -0.58 -6.63
N ARG A 204 9.37 0.40 -5.76
CA ARG A 204 10.18 0.17 -4.57
C ARG A 204 9.53 -0.86 -3.65
N GLN A 205 8.23 -0.74 -3.40
CA GLN A 205 7.50 -1.68 -2.55
C GLN A 205 7.54 -3.12 -3.11
N LYS A 206 7.28 -3.29 -4.41
CA LYS A 206 7.34 -4.60 -5.08
C LYS A 206 8.74 -5.21 -5.02
N MET A 207 9.76 -4.40 -5.26
CA MET A 207 11.18 -4.77 -5.17
C MET A 207 11.56 -5.22 -3.75
N LEU A 208 11.19 -4.45 -2.73
CA LEU A 208 11.47 -4.77 -1.33
C LEU A 208 10.73 -6.02 -0.87
N LEU A 209 9.50 -6.26 -1.32
CA LEU A 209 8.75 -7.46 -0.96
C LEU A 209 9.42 -8.72 -1.52
N ALA A 210 9.91 -8.68 -2.77
CA ALA A 210 10.71 -9.78 -3.32
C ALA A 210 12.01 -10.00 -2.54
N ALA A 211 12.69 -8.92 -2.14
CA ALA A 211 13.88 -9.01 -1.30
C ALA A 211 13.57 -9.62 0.07
N ALA A 212 12.47 -9.22 0.71
CA ALA A 212 12.02 -9.77 1.99
C ALA A 212 11.74 -11.29 1.93
N HIS A 213 11.38 -11.82 0.77
CA HIS A 213 11.25 -13.27 0.53
C HIS A 213 12.57 -13.98 0.21
N GLY A 214 13.71 -13.29 0.31
CA GLY A 214 15.05 -13.88 0.15
C GLY A 214 15.62 -13.83 -1.27
N TYR A 215 14.99 -13.10 -2.20
CA TYR A 215 15.48 -12.93 -3.57
C TYR A 215 16.34 -11.67 -3.72
N ALA A 216 17.09 -11.58 -4.81
CA ALA A 216 17.43 -10.27 -5.37
C ALA A 216 16.17 -9.72 -6.07
N GLY A 217 15.41 -8.89 -5.36
CA GLY A 217 14.20 -8.26 -5.89
C GLY A 217 14.57 -7.14 -6.84
N ILE A 218 14.13 -7.21 -8.09
CA ILE A 218 14.45 -6.22 -9.12
C ILE A 218 13.21 -5.83 -9.91
N VAL A 219 12.98 -4.53 -10.08
CA VAL A 219 11.94 -3.99 -10.96
C VAL A 219 12.64 -3.23 -12.07
N VAL A 220 12.50 -3.71 -13.29
CA VAL A 220 13.10 -3.14 -14.50
C VAL A 220 12.02 -2.36 -15.24
N ASP A 221 12.29 -1.08 -15.48
CA ASP A 221 11.44 -0.25 -16.32
C ASP A 221 11.68 -0.60 -17.81
N ALA A 222 10.61 -0.73 -18.57
CA ALA A 222 10.67 -0.93 -20.01
C ALA A 222 11.42 0.22 -20.73
N ARG A 223 11.90 -0.01 -21.95
CA ARG A 223 12.69 0.98 -22.69
C ARG A 223 12.04 2.37 -22.75
N GLY A 224 12.86 3.40 -22.58
CA GLY A 224 12.41 4.80 -22.56
C GLY A 224 11.62 5.22 -21.32
N LYS A 225 11.30 4.29 -20.42
CA LYS A 225 10.69 4.58 -19.12
C LYS A 225 11.75 4.84 -18.06
N GLY A 226 11.33 5.42 -16.94
CA GLY A 226 12.23 5.65 -15.81
C GLY A 226 13.36 6.61 -16.15
N ARG A 227 14.59 6.17 -15.88
CA ARG A 227 15.83 6.84 -16.30
C ARG A 227 16.46 6.14 -17.51
N GLY A 228 15.70 5.29 -18.18
CA GLY A 228 16.12 4.55 -19.36
C GLY A 228 16.32 5.44 -20.60
N ILE A 229 17.07 4.93 -21.56
CA ILE A 229 17.37 5.56 -22.84
C ILE A 229 16.78 4.69 -23.94
N SER A 230 15.82 5.26 -24.69
CA SER A 230 15.26 4.80 -25.97
C SER A 230 13.88 5.45 -26.13
N THR A 231 13.24 5.29 -27.29
CA THR A 231 11.82 5.57 -27.48
C THR A 231 10.96 4.57 -26.71
N ILE A 232 9.89 5.04 -26.09
CA ILE A 232 8.86 4.22 -25.44
C ILE A 232 8.04 3.52 -26.54
N ALA A 233 8.02 2.20 -26.53
CA ALA A 233 7.36 1.38 -27.55
C ALA A 233 6.76 0.13 -26.89
N PRO A 234 5.58 0.26 -26.25
CA PRO A 234 4.99 -0.82 -25.49
C PRO A 234 4.62 -2.01 -26.39
N TYR A 235 4.90 -3.22 -25.92
CA TYR A 235 4.68 -4.51 -26.59
C TYR A 235 5.59 -4.84 -27.78
N GLU A 236 6.32 -3.87 -28.33
CA GLU A 236 7.10 -4.07 -29.56
C GLU A 236 8.44 -4.75 -29.32
N HIS A 237 9.10 -4.42 -28.20
CA HIS A 237 10.48 -4.84 -27.93
C HIS A 237 10.70 -5.50 -26.58
N ASP A 238 9.66 -5.59 -25.74
CA ASP A 238 9.79 -6.01 -24.34
C ASP A 238 10.39 -7.40 -24.17
N GLY A 239 10.10 -8.34 -25.09
CA GLY A 239 10.68 -9.68 -25.02
C GLY A 239 12.20 -9.67 -25.14
N GLY A 240 12.73 -8.89 -26.09
CA GLY A 240 14.17 -8.73 -26.30
C GLY A 240 14.84 -7.98 -25.15
N ASP A 241 14.22 -6.90 -24.68
CA ASP A 241 14.74 -6.11 -23.55
C ASP A 241 14.73 -6.89 -22.24
N ALA A 242 13.64 -7.60 -21.95
CA ALA A 242 13.55 -8.44 -20.77
C ALA A 242 14.59 -9.58 -20.85
N ASN A 243 14.81 -10.17 -22.03
CA ASN A 243 15.86 -11.16 -22.23
C ASN A 243 17.26 -10.59 -22.00
N ALA A 244 17.55 -9.37 -22.48
CA ALA A 244 18.83 -8.70 -22.22
C ALA A 244 19.01 -8.35 -20.74
N ALA A 245 17.92 -7.96 -20.05
CA ALA A 245 17.94 -7.76 -18.60
C ALA A 245 18.21 -9.06 -17.85
N ILE A 246 17.59 -10.18 -18.25
CA ILE A 246 17.86 -11.52 -17.68
C ILE A 246 19.33 -11.89 -17.85
N ASP A 247 19.88 -11.73 -19.05
CA ASP A 247 21.29 -12.01 -19.34
C ASP A 247 22.19 -11.18 -18.42
N TRP A 248 21.99 -9.87 -18.38
CA TRP A 248 22.76 -8.96 -17.53
C TRP A 248 22.67 -9.35 -16.05
N ILE A 249 21.45 -9.60 -15.54
CA ILE A 249 21.21 -10.01 -14.14
C ILE A 249 21.99 -11.30 -13.82
N SER A 250 21.95 -12.29 -14.72
CA SER A 250 22.55 -13.61 -14.50
C SER A 250 24.07 -13.59 -14.37
N HIS A 251 24.72 -12.53 -14.87
CA HIS A 251 26.16 -12.33 -14.80
C HIS A 251 26.60 -11.47 -13.61
N GLN A 252 25.67 -10.97 -12.79
CA GLN A 252 26.03 -10.11 -11.67
C GLN A 252 26.60 -10.93 -10.51
N PRO A 253 27.60 -10.40 -9.77
CA PRO A 253 28.25 -11.14 -8.68
C PRO A 253 27.32 -11.43 -7.49
N TRP A 254 26.17 -10.75 -7.42
CA TRP A 254 25.14 -10.96 -6.41
C TRP A 254 24.05 -11.95 -6.85
N ASN A 255 24.05 -12.42 -8.10
CA ASN A 255 23.09 -13.40 -8.62
C ASN A 255 23.73 -14.79 -8.73
N ASP A 256 22.94 -15.83 -8.47
CA ASP A 256 23.40 -17.23 -8.58
C ASP A 256 23.16 -17.87 -9.96
N GLY A 257 22.93 -17.04 -10.98
CA GLY A 257 22.61 -17.44 -12.35
C GLY A 257 21.15 -17.79 -12.59
N ARG A 258 20.26 -17.63 -11.59
CA ARG A 258 18.82 -17.91 -11.73
C ARG A 258 18.01 -16.62 -11.66
N VAL A 259 17.06 -16.52 -12.59
CA VAL A 259 16.08 -15.44 -12.66
C VAL A 259 14.68 -16.04 -12.76
N ALA A 260 13.77 -15.52 -11.93
CA ALA A 260 12.34 -15.73 -12.05
C ALA A 260 11.69 -14.44 -12.53
N MET A 261 10.67 -14.54 -13.39
CA MET A 261 9.79 -13.41 -13.69
C MET A 261 8.42 -13.64 -13.08
N TYR A 262 7.77 -12.57 -12.62
CA TYR A 262 6.42 -12.61 -12.10
C TYR A 262 5.73 -11.29 -12.42
N GLY A 263 4.40 -11.25 -12.33
CA GLY A 263 3.67 -9.99 -12.45
C GLY A 263 2.32 -10.09 -13.15
N GLY A 264 1.60 -8.97 -13.06
CA GLY A 264 0.23 -8.82 -13.55
C GLY A 264 0.15 -8.06 -14.87
N SER A 265 -0.88 -8.28 -15.67
CA SER A 265 -1.19 -7.39 -16.81
C SER A 265 -0.01 -7.27 -17.79
N TYR A 266 0.55 -6.07 -17.98
CA TYR A 266 1.75 -5.84 -18.79
C TYR A 266 2.95 -6.67 -18.31
N GLU A 267 3.16 -6.77 -17.00
CA GLU A 267 4.27 -7.54 -16.42
C GLU A 267 4.10 -9.04 -16.73
N GLY A 268 2.85 -9.52 -16.71
CA GLY A 268 2.51 -10.88 -17.13
C GLY A 268 2.78 -11.13 -18.62
N PHE A 269 2.46 -10.15 -19.49
CA PHE A 269 2.84 -10.19 -20.90
C PHE A 269 4.36 -10.28 -21.07
N THR A 270 5.12 -9.42 -20.39
CA THR A 270 6.58 -9.36 -20.55
C THR A 270 7.25 -10.67 -20.14
N ALA A 271 6.71 -11.39 -19.15
CA ALA A 271 7.19 -12.71 -18.76
C ALA A 271 6.99 -13.75 -19.87
N TRP A 272 5.82 -13.75 -20.52
CA TRP A 272 5.58 -14.60 -21.70
C TRP A 272 6.46 -14.21 -22.89
N ALA A 273 6.63 -12.90 -23.14
CA ALA A 273 7.47 -12.39 -24.22
C ALA A 273 8.94 -12.80 -24.03
N ALA A 274 9.47 -12.68 -22.81
CA ALA A 274 10.82 -13.12 -22.46
C ALA A 274 11.00 -14.64 -22.59
N ALA A 275 10.00 -15.43 -22.18
CA ALA A 275 10.06 -16.89 -22.22
C ALA A 275 10.27 -17.46 -23.64
N ARG A 276 9.84 -16.74 -24.69
CA ARG A 276 10.08 -17.10 -26.09
C ARG A 276 11.56 -17.20 -26.46
N HIS A 277 12.43 -16.52 -25.72
CA HIS A 277 13.88 -16.52 -25.96
C HIS A 277 14.60 -17.73 -25.36
N HIS A 278 13.93 -18.54 -24.52
CA HIS A 278 14.50 -19.74 -23.89
C HIS A 278 15.83 -19.50 -23.16
N HIS A 279 15.98 -18.33 -22.51
CA HIS A 279 17.21 -17.98 -21.80
C HIS A 279 17.50 -19.00 -20.67
N PRO A 280 18.72 -19.58 -20.58
CA PRO A 280 19.02 -20.63 -19.60
C PRO A 280 18.94 -20.15 -18.14
N ALA A 281 19.11 -18.84 -17.90
CA ALA A 281 18.93 -18.24 -16.57
C ALA A 281 17.45 -18.07 -16.17
N LEU A 282 16.50 -18.01 -17.11
CA LEU A 282 15.08 -17.86 -16.81
C LEU A 282 14.50 -19.20 -16.35
N ARG A 283 14.36 -19.39 -15.04
CA ARG A 283 13.97 -20.68 -14.45
C ARG A 283 12.47 -20.85 -14.29
N THR A 284 11.73 -19.76 -14.12
CA THR A 284 10.28 -19.80 -13.97
C THR A 284 9.65 -18.47 -14.34
N ILE A 285 8.40 -18.53 -14.79
CA ILE A 285 7.52 -17.37 -14.95
C ILE A 285 6.26 -17.58 -14.09
N VAL A 286 5.77 -16.54 -13.44
CA VAL A 286 4.52 -16.53 -12.66
C VAL A 286 3.61 -15.38 -13.14
N PRO A 287 3.06 -15.47 -14.36
CA PRO A 287 2.18 -14.45 -14.90
C PRO A 287 0.77 -14.59 -14.31
N TYR A 288 0.14 -13.46 -13.96
CA TYR A 288 -1.27 -13.40 -13.57
C TYR A 288 -2.00 -12.31 -14.35
N VAL A 289 -3.25 -12.54 -14.73
CA VAL A 289 -4.08 -11.60 -15.54
C VAL A 289 -3.30 -10.94 -16.70
N ALA A 290 -2.49 -11.73 -17.40
CA ALA A 290 -1.54 -11.20 -18.39
C ALA A 290 -2.25 -10.54 -19.57
N ALA A 291 -1.72 -9.41 -20.02
CA ALA A 291 -2.16 -8.77 -21.26
C ALA A 291 -1.84 -9.68 -22.46
N ILE A 292 -2.74 -9.70 -23.46
CA ILE A 292 -2.55 -10.43 -24.71
C ILE A 292 -2.73 -9.45 -25.88
N PRO A 293 -1.70 -8.63 -26.18
CA PRO A 293 -1.76 -7.65 -27.26
C PRO A 293 -2.10 -8.33 -28.60
N GLY A 294 -3.06 -7.76 -29.34
CA GLY A 294 -3.50 -8.26 -30.63
C GLY A 294 -4.58 -9.35 -30.60
N GLN A 295 -4.88 -9.96 -29.44
CA GLN A 295 -6.01 -10.90 -29.29
C GLN A 295 -7.07 -10.41 -28.30
N GLY A 296 -6.64 -9.92 -27.13
CA GLY A 296 -7.54 -9.43 -26.09
C GLY A 296 -7.47 -7.92 -25.88
N LEU A 297 -6.36 -7.28 -26.27
CA LEU A 297 -6.19 -5.83 -26.14
C LEU A 297 -5.58 -5.23 -27.43
N PRO A 298 -5.99 -4.02 -27.83
CA PRO A 298 -7.08 -3.21 -27.27
C PRO A 298 -8.46 -3.60 -27.82
N MET A 299 -8.56 -4.71 -28.55
CA MET A 299 -9.75 -5.11 -29.28
C MET A 299 -9.93 -6.62 -29.19
N GLU A 300 -11.17 -7.06 -29.01
CA GLU A 300 -11.56 -8.47 -29.06
C GLU A 300 -12.78 -8.59 -29.97
N ASN A 301 -12.80 -9.59 -30.88
CA ASN A 301 -13.89 -9.79 -31.84
C ASN A 301 -14.28 -8.54 -32.65
N ASN A 302 -13.28 -7.75 -33.08
CA ASN A 302 -13.46 -6.46 -33.77
C ASN A 302 -14.21 -5.37 -32.97
N VAL A 303 -14.36 -5.55 -31.65
CA VAL A 303 -14.93 -4.55 -30.75
C VAL A 303 -13.82 -3.91 -29.94
N PHE A 304 -13.62 -2.60 -30.13
CA PHE A 304 -12.61 -1.86 -29.40
C PHE A 304 -13.01 -1.72 -27.92
N LEU A 305 -12.11 -2.06 -27.01
CA LEU A 305 -12.29 -1.91 -25.58
C LEU A 305 -12.00 -0.46 -25.19
N SER A 306 -13.05 0.36 -25.07
CA SER A 306 -12.93 1.80 -24.76
C SER A 306 -12.15 2.09 -23.47
N ALA A 307 -12.21 1.19 -22.48
CA ALA A 307 -11.43 1.26 -21.25
C ALA A 307 -9.90 1.30 -21.49
N ASN A 308 -9.43 0.71 -22.60
CA ASN A 308 -8.01 0.69 -22.96
C ASN A 308 -7.55 1.94 -23.71
N TYR A 309 -8.47 2.81 -24.12
CA TYR A 309 -8.10 4.03 -24.85
C TYR A 309 -7.21 4.95 -24.01
N GLY A 310 -7.57 5.14 -22.73
CA GLY A 310 -6.78 5.96 -21.80
C GLY A 310 -5.40 5.37 -21.49
N TRP A 311 -5.24 4.06 -21.62
CA TRP A 311 -4.02 3.36 -21.22
C TRP A 311 -2.79 3.76 -22.06
N ALA A 312 -2.95 4.05 -23.35
CA ALA A 312 -1.84 4.48 -24.19
C ALA A 312 -1.24 5.82 -23.68
N PHE A 313 -2.10 6.79 -23.34
CA PHE A 313 -1.67 8.06 -22.75
C PHE A 313 -1.00 7.84 -21.39
N TYR A 314 -1.56 6.93 -20.59
CA TYR A 314 -1.06 6.62 -19.26
C TYR A 314 0.41 6.19 -19.25
N VAL A 315 0.81 5.38 -20.23
CA VAL A 315 2.13 4.74 -20.24
C VAL A 315 3.11 5.34 -21.25
N ALA A 316 2.64 6.02 -22.31
CA ALA A 316 3.48 6.45 -23.42
C ALA A 316 3.76 7.96 -23.48
N ASN A 317 3.04 8.80 -22.72
CA ASN A 317 3.23 10.26 -22.77
C ASN A 317 4.58 10.75 -22.20
N GLY A 318 5.27 9.92 -21.43
CA GLY A 318 6.55 10.28 -20.85
C GLY A 318 7.21 9.13 -20.09
N PRO A 319 8.38 9.36 -19.47
CA PRO A 319 9.14 8.32 -18.78
C PRO A 319 8.46 7.79 -17.51
N MET A 320 7.56 8.57 -16.90
CA MET A 320 6.72 8.17 -15.76
C MET A 320 5.29 7.85 -16.21
N LEU A 321 4.41 7.50 -15.28
CA LEU A 321 2.98 7.37 -15.53
C LEU A 321 2.29 8.75 -15.65
N ASP A 322 1.46 8.95 -16.67
CA ASP A 322 0.62 10.15 -16.83
C ASP A 322 -0.73 9.98 -16.12
N ASN A 323 -0.68 10.08 -14.78
CA ASN A 323 -1.87 10.02 -13.93
C ASN A 323 -2.82 11.20 -14.19
N ASP A 324 -2.30 12.38 -14.57
CA ASP A 324 -3.11 13.57 -14.80
C ASP A 324 -4.06 13.41 -15.98
N THR A 325 -3.59 12.77 -17.05
CA THR A 325 -4.43 12.40 -18.18
C THR A 325 -5.31 11.20 -17.83
N TYR A 326 -4.73 10.13 -17.26
CA TYR A 326 -5.44 8.87 -17.05
C TYR A 326 -6.58 8.98 -16.02
N ASN A 327 -6.45 9.82 -15.00
CA ASN A 327 -7.45 9.95 -13.93
C ASN A 327 -8.60 10.93 -14.27
N GLN A 328 -8.68 11.44 -15.51
CA GLN A 328 -9.81 12.26 -15.98
C GLN A 328 -11.06 11.39 -16.22
N ASN A 329 -11.66 10.88 -15.14
CA ASN A 329 -12.78 9.93 -15.19
C ASN A 329 -13.97 10.43 -16.01
N GLU A 330 -14.30 11.71 -15.92
CA GLU A 330 -15.36 12.32 -16.72
C GLU A 330 -15.02 12.31 -18.22
N ARG A 331 -13.77 12.60 -18.58
CA ARG A 331 -13.33 12.55 -19.98
C ARG A 331 -13.55 11.17 -20.58
N TRP A 332 -13.10 10.12 -19.89
CA TRP A 332 -13.14 8.75 -20.38
C TRP A 332 -14.56 8.18 -20.37
N SER A 333 -15.34 8.42 -19.32
CA SER A 333 -16.73 7.94 -19.23
C SER A 333 -17.67 8.61 -20.26
N GLN A 334 -17.42 9.87 -20.62
CA GLN A 334 -18.19 10.57 -21.66
C GLN A 334 -17.69 10.29 -23.09
N LEU A 335 -16.54 9.63 -23.26
CA LEU A 335 -15.95 9.39 -24.58
C LEU A 335 -16.88 8.57 -25.51
N PRO A 336 -17.47 7.43 -25.08
CA PRO A 336 -18.38 6.67 -25.93
C PRO A 336 -19.63 7.48 -26.33
N ARG A 337 -20.17 8.28 -25.41
CA ARG A 337 -21.33 9.15 -25.68
C ARG A 337 -21.01 10.23 -26.71
N ARG A 338 -19.84 10.86 -26.60
CA ARG A 338 -19.37 11.87 -27.56
C ARG A 338 -19.17 11.28 -28.95
N TRP A 339 -18.60 10.09 -29.06
CA TRP A 339 -18.46 9.39 -30.34
C TRP A 339 -19.82 9.06 -30.97
N TYR A 340 -20.75 8.52 -30.18
CA TYR A 340 -22.10 8.24 -30.65
C TYR A 340 -22.82 9.49 -31.15
N ALA A 341 -22.71 10.61 -30.43
CA ALA A 341 -23.36 11.86 -30.82
C ALA A 341 -22.69 12.57 -32.01
N SER A 342 -21.43 12.23 -32.33
CA SER A 342 -20.68 12.82 -33.45
C SER A 342 -20.80 12.06 -34.77
N ALA A 343 -21.35 10.84 -34.72
CA ALA A 343 -21.59 9.97 -35.87
C ALA A 343 -23.02 10.14 -36.39
#